data_AF-G2Q3G5-F1
#
_entry.id   AF-G2Q3G5-F1
#
_cell.length_a   1.000
_cell.length_b   1.000
_cell.length_c   1.000
_cell.angle_alpha   90.00
_cell.angle_beta   90.00
_cell.angle_gamma   90.00
#
_symmetry.space_group_name_H-M   'P 1'
#
loop_
_entity.id
_entity.type
_entity.pdbx_description
1 polymer ?
#
loop_
_entity_poly.entity_id
_entity_poly.type
_entity_poly.pdbx_seq_one_letter_code
_entity_poly.pdbx_strand_id
1 'polypeptide(L)'
;MSEFTAEDEIRYPSGFGLGDVVGWGTTGMVVLDKFSNTVIKVPFDHNSEECLLRMQREREVYERFARRGGHQGLLSYHGVFESGIRLEYASRHNLRLHLGASDVSTAQRLRWAIQVAEAIKFVHDAGVIQGVLTCANIFLDACLNAKVADFAGSSIDGSPLLVIVTESHEFPGPRLSVQADLFALGSVLYEIMTGYPPYEELDDTEIRALYLNRKFPETASLGAIGTIIEQCWQGNYSGAEAVVEKLYMTYGHGVCCSKML
;
A
#
# COMPACT_ATOMS: atom_id res chain seq x y z
N MET A 1 31.77 32.15 11.90
CA MET A 1 31.71 31.38 10.65
C MET A 1 32.01 29.95 11.03
N SER A 2 30.98 29.20 11.40
CA SER A 2 31.11 27.79 11.80
C SER A 2 31.36 26.95 10.56
N GLU A 3 32.44 26.18 10.59
CA GLU A 3 32.82 25.20 9.59
C GLU A 3 31.73 24.14 9.46
N PHE A 4 31.17 24.00 8.26
CA PHE A 4 30.39 22.82 7.87
C PHE A 4 31.40 21.67 7.70
N THR A 5 31.47 20.77 8.67
CA THR A 5 32.26 19.54 8.61
C THR A 5 31.54 18.49 7.74
N ALA A 6 32.32 17.64 7.08
CA ALA A 6 31.92 16.73 6.01
C ALA A 6 31.06 15.51 6.44
N GLU A 7 30.03 15.71 7.27
CA GLU A 7 29.18 14.62 7.81
C GLU A 7 27.77 14.53 7.20
N ASP A 8 27.36 15.44 6.31
CA ASP A 8 26.00 15.48 5.72
C ASP A 8 25.96 15.18 4.20
N GLU A 9 26.82 14.31 3.69
CA GLU A 9 26.76 13.92 2.28
C GLU A 9 25.71 12.82 2.07
N ILE A 10 24.61 13.15 1.39
CA ILE A 10 23.56 12.20 1.00
C ILE A 10 24.22 11.04 0.25
N ARG A 11 24.08 9.82 0.77
CA ARG A 11 24.64 8.62 0.14
C ARG A 11 23.65 8.05 -0.87
N TYR A 12 23.95 8.24 -2.14
CA TYR A 12 23.23 7.60 -3.24
C TYR A 12 23.74 6.17 -3.48
N PRO A 13 22.89 5.24 -3.97
CA PRO A 13 23.35 3.92 -4.42
C PRO A 13 24.39 4.07 -5.54
N SER A 14 25.30 3.11 -5.69
CA SER A 14 26.38 3.21 -6.68
C SER A 14 25.83 3.40 -8.09
N GLY A 15 26.30 4.45 -8.78
CA GLY A 15 25.89 4.78 -10.14
C GLY A 15 24.68 5.69 -10.27
N PHE A 16 24.12 6.18 -9.14
CA PHE A 16 22.96 7.08 -9.11
C PHE A 16 23.30 8.40 -8.43
N GLY A 17 22.48 9.42 -8.70
CA GLY A 17 22.59 10.72 -8.03
C GLY A 17 21.23 11.40 -7.83
N LEU A 18 21.25 12.66 -7.41
CA LEU A 18 20.05 13.45 -7.10
C LEU A 18 19.02 13.46 -8.24
N GLY A 19 19.47 13.51 -9.51
CA GLY A 19 18.59 13.53 -10.69
C GLY A 19 17.86 12.21 -10.98
N ASP A 20 18.15 11.16 -10.21
CA ASP A 20 17.47 9.87 -10.30
C ASP A 20 16.52 9.62 -9.12
N VAL A 21 16.52 10.48 -8.10
CA VAL A 21 15.60 10.36 -6.95
C VAL A 21 14.17 10.59 -7.41
N VAL A 22 13.31 9.61 -7.15
CA VAL A 22 11.86 9.67 -7.46
C VAL A 22 10.98 9.60 -6.21
N GLY A 23 11.57 9.32 -5.05
CA GLY A 23 10.87 9.35 -3.78
C GLY A 23 11.82 9.29 -2.60
N TRP A 24 11.37 9.86 -1.49
CA TRP A 24 12.02 9.74 -0.18
C TRP A 24 10.95 9.60 0.89
N GLY A 25 11.27 8.92 1.98
CA GLY A 25 10.36 8.76 3.11
C GLY A 25 11.05 8.17 4.32
N THR A 26 10.26 7.88 5.36
CA THR A 26 10.72 7.31 6.62
C THR A 26 11.34 5.92 6.49
N THR A 27 11.09 5.22 5.37
CA THR A 27 11.58 3.87 5.11
C THR A 27 12.75 3.82 4.13
N GLY A 28 13.15 4.96 3.55
CA GLY A 28 14.30 5.03 2.66
C GLY A 28 14.20 6.05 1.54
N MET A 29 15.22 6.01 0.68
CA MET A 29 15.30 6.75 -0.58
C MET A 29 15.02 5.80 -1.74
N VAL A 30 14.30 6.29 -2.75
CA VAL A 30 13.97 5.56 -3.98
C VAL A 30 14.56 6.28 -5.18
N VAL A 31 15.42 5.59 -5.93
CA VAL A 31 16.01 6.09 -7.18
C VAL A 31 15.50 5.29 -8.37
N LEU A 32 15.29 5.96 -9.50
CA LEU A 32 14.89 5.37 -10.77
C LEU A 32 16.11 5.01 -11.60
N ASP A 33 16.27 3.72 -11.88
CA ASP A 33 17.16 3.23 -12.92
C ASP A 33 16.46 3.27 -14.26
N LYS A 34 16.68 4.36 -14.99
CA LYS A 34 16.10 4.62 -16.32
C LYS A 34 16.51 3.58 -17.37
N PHE A 35 17.67 2.92 -17.21
CA PHE A 35 18.15 1.93 -18.17
C PHE A 35 17.35 0.63 -18.06
N SER A 36 17.12 0.16 -16.83
CA SER A 36 16.34 -1.06 -16.58
C SER A 36 14.84 -0.81 -16.41
N ASN A 37 14.43 0.46 -16.29
CA ASN A 37 13.06 0.88 -15.96
C ASN A 37 12.56 0.24 -14.64
N THR A 38 13.44 0.25 -13.63
CA THR A 38 13.16 -0.25 -12.27
C THR A 38 13.52 0.81 -11.24
N VAL A 39 13.05 0.66 -10.01
CA VAL A 39 13.47 1.50 -8.90
C VAL A 39 14.32 0.72 -7.92
N ILE A 40 15.25 1.43 -7.28
CA ILE A 40 16.06 0.92 -6.19
C ILE A 40 15.66 1.67 -4.93
N LYS A 41 15.23 0.95 -3.90
CA LYS A 41 14.96 1.49 -2.58
C LYS A 41 16.13 1.13 -1.66
N VAL A 42 16.73 2.12 -1.03
CA VAL A 42 17.83 1.98 -0.05
C VAL A 42 17.46 2.65 1.26
N PRO A 43 18.02 2.20 2.40
CA PRO A 43 17.82 2.91 3.68
C PRO A 43 18.38 4.34 3.57
N PHE A 44 17.72 5.28 4.24
CA PHE A 44 18.17 6.68 4.25
C PHE A 44 19.43 6.86 5.08
N ASP A 45 19.45 6.22 6.26
CA ASP A 45 20.63 6.15 7.12
C ASP A 45 21.11 4.69 7.22
N HIS A 46 22.28 4.43 6.67
CA HIS A 46 22.91 3.10 6.70
C HIS A 46 23.47 2.72 8.07
N ASN A 47 23.54 3.66 9.01
CA ASN A 47 23.99 3.42 10.39
C ASN A 47 22.81 3.27 11.36
N SER A 48 21.58 3.56 10.93
CA SER A 48 20.37 3.40 11.74
C SER A 48 19.91 1.96 11.73
N GLU A 49 19.98 1.30 12.89
CA GLU A 49 19.45 -0.06 13.08
C GLU A 49 17.97 -0.16 12.71
N GLU A 50 17.18 0.89 12.97
CA GLU A 50 15.76 0.94 12.60
C GLU A 50 15.56 0.95 11.08
N CYS A 51 16.34 1.76 10.35
CA CYS A 51 16.27 1.81 8.88
C CYS A 51 16.68 0.46 8.27
N LEU A 52 17.74 -0.15 8.79
CA LEU A 52 18.22 -1.46 8.34
C LEU A 52 17.19 -2.56 8.63
N LEU A 53 16.56 -2.55 9.81
CA LEU A 53 15.52 -3.51 10.17
C LEU A 53 14.31 -3.42 9.23
N ARG A 54 13.86 -2.20 8.92
CA ARG A 54 12.76 -1.95 7.97
C ARG A 54 13.10 -2.44 6.56
N MET A 55 14.32 -2.16 6.08
CA MET A 55 14.79 -2.65 4.78
C MET A 55 14.87 -4.18 4.74
N GLN A 56 15.37 -4.80 5.82
CA GLN A 56 15.43 -6.25 5.95
C GLN A 56 14.02 -6.87 5.95
N ARG A 57 13.07 -6.27 6.68
CA ARG A 57 11.66 -6.72 6.70
C ARG A 57 11.07 -6.68 5.31
N GLU A 58 11.22 -5.56 4.61
CA GLU A 58 10.66 -5.40 3.26
C GLU A 58 11.25 -6.42 2.28
N ARG A 59 12.57 -6.62 2.34
CA ARG A 59 13.27 -7.64 1.55
C ARG A 59 12.72 -9.04 1.83
N GLU A 60 12.60 -9.44 3.09
CA GLU A 60 12.12 -10.77 3.49
C GLU A 60 10.70 -11.03 2.95
N VAL A 61 9.83 -10.02 3.03
CA VAL A 61 8.45 -10.08 2.52
C VAL A 61 8.44 -10.27 1.00
N TYR A 62 9.19 -9.46 0.24
CA TYR A 62 9.25 -9.61 -1.22
C TYR A 62 9.91 -10.92 -1.67
N GLU A 63 10.96 -11.39 -0.99
CA GLU A 63 11.56 -12.70 -1.26
C GLU A 63 10.56 -13.85 -1.00
N ARG A 64 9.70 -13.73 0.01
CA ARG A 64 8.60 -14.68 0.26
C ARG A 64 7.56 -14.64 -0.86
N PHE A 65 7.15 -13.46 -1.30
CA PHE A 65 6.21 -13.33 -2.41
C PHE A 65 6.77 -13.90 -3.71
N ALA A 66 8.04 -13.63 -4.02
CA ALA A 66 8.73 -14.16 -5.19
C ALA A 66 8.79 -15.71 -5.17
N ARG A 67 9.09 -16.33 -4.02
CA ARG A 67 9.05 -17.80 -3.86
C ARG A 67 7.67 -18.42 -4.09
N ARG A 68 6.61 -17.62 -4.01
CA ARG A 68 5.21 -18.00 -4.28
C ARG A 68 4.75 -17.65 -5.70
N GLY A 69 5.66 -17.20 -6.58
CA GLY A 69 5.37 -16.82 -7.96
C GLY A 69 4.97 -15.36 -8.14
N GLY A 70 4.93 -14.56 -7.07
CA GLY A 70 4.50 -13.16 -7.10
C GLY A 70 3.00 -12.98 -7.33
N HIS A 71 2.56 -11.73 -7.48
CA HIS A 71 1.17 -11.38 -7.73
C HIS A 71 1.09 -10.09 -8.56
N GLN A 72 0.17 -10.00 -9.54
CA GLN A 72 0.09 -8.87 -10.46
C GLN A 72 -0.24 -7.54 -9.76
N GLY A 73 -0.97 -7.60 -8.65
CA GLY A 73 -1.32 -6.45 -7.82
C GLY A 73 -0.22 -6.00 -6.84
N LEU A 74 1.00 -6.54 -6.94
CA LEU A 74 2.17 -6.12 -6.16
C LEU A 74 3.26 -5.59 -7.11
N LEU A 75 4.16 -4.75 -6.59
CA LEU A 75 5.39 -4.41 -7.33
C LEU A 75 6.25 -5.67 -7.51
N SER A 76 6.71 -5.92 -8.73
CA SER A 76 7.60 -7.04 -9.02
C SER A 76 8.95 -6.88 -8.31
N TYR A 77 9.47 -7.94 -7.69
CA TYR A 77 10.77 -7.96 -7.02
C TYR A 77 11.88 -8.42 -7.95
N HIS A 78 12.93 -7.61 -8.08
CA HIS A 78 14.06 -7.86 -8.98
C HIS A 78 15.36 -8.23 -8.24
N GLY A 79 15.27 -8.50 -6.94
CA GLY A 79 16.42 -8.89 -6.13
C GLY A 79 17.00 -7.76 -5.28
N VAL A 80 18.11 -8.09 -4.63
CA VAL A 80 18.87 -7.18 -3.78
C VAL A 80 19.71 -6.25 -4.63
N PHE A 81 19.83 -5.00 -4.20
CA PHE A 81 20.80 -4.05 -4.75
C PHE A 81 21.54 -3.40 -3.59
N GLU A 82 22.82 -3.75 -3.42
CA GLU A 82 23.63 -3.33 -2.27
C GLU A 82 22.95 -3.66 -0.93
N SER A 83 22.69 -2.65 -0.09
CA SER A 83 21.95 -2.78 1.18
C SER A 83 20.43 -2.66 1.01
N GLY A 84 19.95 -2.41 -0.21
CA GLY A 84 18.55 -2.20 -0.55
C GLY A 84 17.95 -3.27 -1.45
N ILE A 85 16.83 -2.92 -2.07
CA ILE A 85 16.07 -3.80 -2.97
C ILE A 85 15.75 -3.12 -4.29
N ARG A 86 15.62 -3.91 -5.36
CA ARG A 86 15.17 -3.45 -6.67
C ARG A 86 13.74 -3.92 -6.93
N LEU A 87 12.88 -2.99 -7.33
CA LEU A 87 11.45 -3.20 -7.56
C LEU A 87 11.00 -2.66 -8.93
N GLU A 88 9.85 -3.15 -9.39
CA GLU A 88 9.12 -2.60 -10.54
C GLU A 88 8.92 -1.09 -10.40
N TYR A 89 9.13 -0.34 -11.49
CA TYR A 89 8.78 1.08 -11.52
C TYR A 89 7.33 1.29 -11.97
N ALA A 90 6.48 1.71 -11.04
CA ALA A 90 5.10 2.10 -11.32
C ALA A 90 5.01 3.58 -11.73
N SER A 91 5.06 3.82 -13.04
CA SER A 91 5.25 5.15 -13.66
C SER A 91 4.13 6.18 -13.47
N ARG A 92 2.94 5.79 -12.95
CA ARG A 92 1.79 6.68 -12.80
C ARG A 92 1.60 7.19 -11.36
N HIS A 93 2.67 7.15 -10.56
CA HIS A 93 2.71 7.58 -9.16
C HIS A 93 1.75 6.76 -8.27
N ASN A 94 1.53 7.20 -7.04
CA ASN A 94 0.57 6.56 -6.14
C ASN A 94 -0.87 6.95 -6.46
N LEU A 95 -1.78 6.09 -6.04
CA LEU A 95 -3.21 6.14 -6.32
C LEU A 95 -3.84 7.40 -5.71
N ARG A 96 -3.39 7.83 -4.52
CA ARG A 96 -3.85 9.07 -3.89
C ARG A 96 -3.56 10.32 -4.74
N LEU A 97 -2.33 10.46 -5.23
CA LEU A 97 -1.97 11.56 -6.13
C LEU A 97 -2.77 11.53 -7.43
N HIS A 98 -3.02 10.33 -7.96
CA HIS A 98 -3.77 10.17 -9.20
C HIS A 98 -5.25 10.56 -9.03
N LEU A 99 -5.88 10.18 -7.91
CA LEU A 99 -7.25 10.54 -7.57
C LEU A 99 -7.45 12.06 -7.45
N GLY A 100 -6.46 12.78 -6.91
CA GLY A 100 -6.53 14.24 -6.76
C GLY A 100 -6.30 15.04 -8.05
N ALA A 101 -5.67 14.43 -9.06
CA ALA A 101 -5.22 15.14 -10.27
C ALA A 101 -6.06 14.85 -11.53
N SER A 102 -6.89 13.80 -11.53
CA SER A 102 -7.56 13.31 -12.74
C SER A 102 -9.01 12.95 -12.49
N ASP A 103 -9.87 13.16 -13.49
CA ASP A 103 -11.20 12.57 -13.49
C ASP A 103 -11.09 11.08 -13.84
N VAL A 104 -11.58 10.23 -12.93
CA VAL A 104 -11.44 8.78 -13.02
C VAL A 104 -12.82 8.15 -13.08
N SER A 105 -13.09 7.45 -14.19
CA SER A 105 -14.33 6.70 -14.37
C SER A 105 -14.58 5.70 -13.24
N THR A 106 -15.86 5.50 -12.90
CA THR A 106 -16.29 4.47 -11.93
C THR A 106 -15.77 3.08 -12.29
N ALA A 107 -15.71 2.73 -13.57
CA ALA A 107 -15.18 1.44 -14.02
C ALA A 107 -13.70 1.25 -13.66
N GLN A 108 -12.87 2.30 -13.79
CA GLN A 108 -11.46 2.23 -13.39
C GLN A 108 -11.32 2.17 -11.86
N ARG A 109 -12.12 2.91 -11.10
CA ARG A 109 -12.15 2.85 -9.63
C ARG A 109 -12.49 1.44 -9.14
N LEU A 110 -13.52 0.81 -9.74
CA LEU A 110 -13.90 -0.58 -9.44
C LEU A 110 -12.81 -1.59 -9.82
N ARG A 111 -12.07 -1.37 -10.92
CA ARG A 111 -10.90 -2.20 -11.26
C ARG A 111 -9.82 -2.11 -10.18
N TRP A 112 -9.49 -0.91 -9.71
CA TRP A 112 -8.52 -0.75 -8.62
C TRP A 112 -8.98 -1.41 -7.33
N ALA A 113 -10.25 -1.24 -6.96
CA ALA A 113 -10.85 -1.90 -5.80
C ALA A 113 -10.63 -3.43 -5.81
N ILE A 114 -10.89 -4.07 -6.95
CA ILE A 114 -10.69 -5.51 -7.13
C ILE A 114 -9.20 -5.89 -7.05
N GLN A 115 -8.34 -5.18 -7.79
CA GLN A 115 -6.90 -5.47 -7.83
C GLN A 115 -6.24 -5.35 -6.45
N VAL A 116 -6.62 -4.34 -5.67
CA VAL A 116 -6.13 -4.14 -4.31
C VAL A 116 -6.62 -5.25 -3.38
N ALA A 117 -7.91 -5.61 -3.44
CA ALA A 117 -8.44 -6.70 -2.63
C ALA A 117 -7.78 -8.06 -2.94
N GLU A 118 -7.54 -8.37 -4.24
CA GLU A 118 -6.80 -9.57 -4.66
C GLU A 118 -5.36 -9.56 -4.14
N ALA A 119 -4.68 -8.41 -4.19
CA ALA A 119 -3.33 -8.27 -3.66
C ALA A 119 -3.28 -8.52 -2.15
N ILE A 120 -4.22 -7.96 -1.37
CA ILE A 120 -4.28 -8.17 0.08
C ILE A 120 -4.60 -9.63 0.42
N LYS A 121 -5.47 -10.30 -0.35
CA LYS A 121 -5.68 -11.74 -0.21
C LYS A 121 -4.37 -12.52 -0.37
N PHE A 122 -3.60 -12.24 -1.42
CA PHE A 122 -2.31 -12.90 -1.64
C PHE A 122 -1.32 -12.62 -0.49
N VAL A 123 -1.28 -11.38 0.01
CA VAL A 123 -0.44 -10.98 1.16
C VAL A 123 -0.81 -11.79 2.41
N HIS A 124 -2.10 -11.91 2.74
CA HIS A 124 -2.58 -12.70 3.88
C HIS A 124 -2.30 -14.20 3.71
N ASP A 125 -2.53 -14.75 2.52
CA ASP A 125 -2.24 -16.15 2.21
C ASP A 125 -0.75 -16.48 2.37
N ALA A 126 0.13 -15.48 2.28
CA ALA A 126 1.58 -15.58 2.49
C ALA A 126 2.03 -15.42 3.95
N GLY A 127 1.08 -15.30 4.89
CA GLY A 127 1.37 -15.12 6.31
C GLY A 127 1.90 -13.72 6.65
N VAL A 128 1.57 -12.72 5.81
CA VAL A 128 1.98 -11.33 5.99
C VAL A 128 0.76 -10.48 6.34
N ILE A 129 0.92 -9.58 7.31
CA ILE A 129 -0.05 -8.48 7.57
C ILE A 129 0.60 -7.21 7.04
N GLN A 130 -0.07 -6.52 6.12
CA GLN A 130 0.48 -5.34 5.45
C GLN A 130 0.70 -4.21 6.48
N GLY A 131 -0.32 -3.91 7.27
CA GLY A 131 -0.20 -3.09 8.48
C GLY A 131 -0.02 -1.59 8.28
N VAL A 132 -0.13 -1.06 7.06
CA VAL A 132 -0.12 0.38 6.68
C VAL A 132 -0.78 0.59 5.29
N LEU A 133 -1.94 -0.03 5.08
CA LEU A 133 -2.60 -0.03 3.77
C LEU A 133 -3.31 1.31 3.55
N THR A 134 -2.84 2.09 2.57
CA THR A 134 -3.43 3.39 2.18
C THR A 134 -3.26 3.61 0.68
N CYS A 135 -4.01 4.53 0.08
CA CYS A 135 -3.84 4.89 -1.34
C CYS A 135 -2.47 5.55 -1.66
N ALA A 136 -1.73 6.03 -0.66
CA ALA A 136 -0.36 6.50 -0.85
C ALA A 136 0.65 5.36 -1.02
N ASN A 137 0.33 4.16 -0.53
CA ASN A 137 1.15 2.95 -0.63
C ASN A 137 0.67 2.00 -1.76
N ILE A 138 -0.23 2.48 -2.61
CA ILE A 138 -0.71 1.78 -3.80
C ILE A 138 -0.25 2.59 -5.01
N PHE A 139 0.57 2.00 -5.86
CA PHE A 139 1.08 2.63 -7.07
C PHE A 139 0.29 2.21 -8.32
N LEU A 140 0.43 2.99 -9.38
CA LEU A 140 -0.18 2.72 -10.67
C LEU A 140 0.90 2.46 -11.73
N ASP A 141 0.80 1.32 -12.41
CA ASP A 141 1.67 1.01 -13.54
C ASP A 141 1.29 1.83 -14.80
N ALA A 142 2.03 1.64 -15.90
CA ALA A 142 1.78 2.35 -17.15
C ALA A 142 0.36 2.13 -17.72
N CYS A 143 -0.29 1.01 -17.38
CA CYS A 143 -1.62 0.61 -17.80
C CYS A 143 -2.72 0.96 -16.78
N LEU A 144 -2.37 1.73 -15.73
CA LEU A 144 -3.26 2.06 -14.61
C LEU A 144 -3.74 0.83 -13.83
N ASN A 145 -2.91 -0.20 -13.69
CA ASN A 145 -3.17 -1.28 -12.72
C ASN A 145 -2.62 -0.90 -11.36
N ALA A 146 -3.36 -1.23 -10.30
CA ALA A 146 -2.96 -1.00 -8.92
C ALA A 146 -1.88 -1.98 -8.47
N LYS A 147 -0.88 -1.46 -7.76
CA LYS A 147 0.31 -2.16 -7.24
C LYS A 147 0.49 -1.81 -5.76
N VAL A 148 0.07 -2.70 -4.86
CA VAL A 148 0.34 -2.53 -3.42
C VAL A 148 1.84 -2.63 -3.16
N ALA A 149 2.36 -1.70 -2.37
CA ALA A 149 3.76 -1.54 -2.08
C ALA A 149 4.00 -1.24 -0.59
N ASP A 150 5.27 -0.97 -0.27
CA ASP A 150 5.80 -0.61 1.04
C ASP A 150 5.51 -1.65 2.14
N PHE A 151 6.36 -2.66 2.23
CA PHE A 151 6.27 -3.72 3.24
C PHE A 151 7.30 -3.57 4.37
N ALA A 152 7.99 -2.43 4.43
CA ALA A 152 9.00 -2.14 5.46
C ALA A 152 8.44 -2.18 6.88
N GLY A 153 7.14 -1.88 7.02
CA GLY A 153 6.39 -1.90 8.27
C GLY A 153 5.70 -3.21 8.60
N SER A 154 5.60 -4.12 7.64
CA SER A 154 4.71 -5.27 7.71
C SER A 154 5.14 -6.31 8.73
N SER A 155 4.18 -7.14 9.13
CA SER A 155 4.44 -8.32 9.94
C SER A 155 4.55 -9.54 9.05
N ILE A 156 5.46 -10.45 9.41
CA ILE A 156 5.60 -11.76 8.80
C ILE A 156 5.57 -12.82 9.91
N ASP A 157 4.69 -13.81 9.76
CA ASP A 157 4.49 -14.89 10.75
C ASP A 157 4.31 -14.41 12.20
N GLY A 158 3.64 -13.27 12.39
CA GLY A 158 3.35 -12.71 13.70
C GLY A 158 4.48 -11.87 14.31
N SER A 159 5.51 -11.52 13.54
CA SER A 159 6.49 -10.52 13.97
C SER A 159 5.81 -9.17 14.31
N PRO A 160 6.41 -8.31 15.16
CA PRO A 160 5.86 -6.97 15.38
C PRO A 160 5.75 -6.16 14.08
N LEU A 161 4.75 -5.28 14.01
CA LEU A 161 4.70 -4.21 13.03
C LEU A 161 5.79 -3.17 13.35
N LEU A 162 6.41 -2.60 12.32
CA LEU A 162 7.46 -1.59 12.44
C LEU A 162 6.99 -0.19 12.04
N VAL A 163 5.67 -0.01 11.92
CA VAL A 163 5.00 1.21 11.48
C VAL A 163 3.80 1.53 12.36
N ILE A 164 3.36 2.78 12.26
CA ILE A 164 2.11 3.28 12.83
C ILE A 164 1.20 3.62 11.65
N VAL A 165 -0.06 3.19 11.73
CA VAL A 165 -1.09 3.47 10.72
C VAL A 165 -1.70 4.83 11.01
N THR A 166 -2.01 5.59 9.96
CA THR A 166 -2.79 6.82 10.08
C THR A 166 -4.21 6.54 10.55
N GLU A 167 -4.78 7.43 11.36
CA GLU A 167 -6.01 7.20 12.11
C GLU A 167 -7.23 6.95 11.22
N SER A 168 -7.30 7.56 10.03
CA SER A 168 -8.33 7.30 9.00
C SER A 168 -8.37 5.85 8.47
N HIS A 169 -7.33 5.08 8.74
CA HIS A 169 -7.19 3.68 8.35
C HIS A 169 -6.94 2.77 9.57
N GLU A 170 -6.86 3.33 10.78
CA GLU A 170 -6.52 2.58 11.98
C GLU A 170 -7.75 1.84 12.52
N PHE A 171 -7.67 0.52 12.55
CA PHE A 171 -8.68 -0.32 13.17
C PHE A 171 -8.73 -0.08 14.70
N PRO A 172 -9.93 0.16 15.30
CA PRO A 172 -10.09 0.39 16.74
C PRO A 172 -10.02 -0.93 17.55
N GLY A 173 -9.00 -1.76 17.29
CA GLY A 173 -8.78 -3.07 17.89
C GLY A 173 -7.32 -3.54 17.77
N PRO A 174 -7.05 -4.85 17.84
CA PRO A 174 -5.68 -5.36 17.68
C PRO A 174 -5.09 -5.03 16.31
N ARG A 175 -4.06 -4.18 16.29
CA ARG A 175 -3.40 -3.71 15.06
C ARG A 175 -2.74 -4.82 14.24
N LEU A 176 -2.11 -5.78 14.91
CA LEU A 176 -1.55 -6.95 14.26
C LEU A 176 -2.65 -7.99 14.04
N SER A 177 -3.49 -7.78 13.02
CA SER A 177 -4.55 -8.72 12.67
C SER A 177 -4.97 -8.59 11.21
N VAL A 178 -5.51 -9.69 10.66
CA VAL A 178 -6.19 -9.68 9.35
C VAL A 178 -7.28 -8.61 9.34
N GLN A 179 -8.01 -8.45 10.44
CA GLN A 179 -9.10 -7.48 10.53
C GLN A 179 -8.63 -6.03 10.48
N ALA A 180 -7.42 -5.72 10.95
CA ALA A 180 -6.85 -4.40 10.77
C ALA A 180 -6.61 -4.09 9.28
N ASP A 181 -6.06 -5.04 8.52
CA ASP A 181 -5.89 -4.88 7.07
C ASP A 181 -7.23 -4.81 6.34
N LEU A 182 -8.27 -5.56 6.75
CA LEU A 182 -9.60 -5.47 6.13
C LEU A 182 -10.29 -4.15 6.42
N PHE A 183 -10.12 -3.60 7.63
CA PHE A 183 -10.60 -2.27 7.97
C PHE A 183 -9.93 -1.21 7.08
N ALA A 184 -8.61 -1.25 6.98
CA ALA A 184 -7.84 -0.36 6.12
C ALA A 184 -8.19 -0.55 4.64
N LEU A 185 -8.49 -1.77 4.19
CA LEU A 185 -9.01 -2.04 2.86
C LEU A 185 -10.36 -1.35 2.64
N GLY A 186 -11.27 -1.39 3.61
CA GLY A 186 -12.52 -0.62 3.58
C GLY A 186 -12.27 0.88 3.39
N SER A 187 -11.31 1.45 4.13
CA SER A 187 -10.90 2.85 4.00
C SER A 187 -10.30 3.17 2.62
N VAL A 188 -9.47 2.28 2.07
CA VAL A 188 -8.93 2.42 0.71
C VAL A 188 -10.03 2.33 -0.35
N LEU A 189 -10.98 1.41 -0.20
CA LEU A 189 -12.13 1.29 -1.10
C LEU A 189 -12.98 2.56 -1.07
N TYR A 190 -13.22 3.13 0.11
CA TYR A 190 -13.89 4.42 0.26
C TYR A 190 -13.14 5.51 -0.49
N GLU A 191 -11.83 5.66 -0.25
CA GLU A 191 -11.01 6.69 -0.88
C GLU A 191 -10.94 6.52 -2.40
N ILE A 192 -10.83 5.29 -2.91
CA ILE A 192 -10.92 4.99 -4.34
C ILE A 192 -12.24 5.47 -4.94
N MET A 193 -13.35 5.41 -4.20
CA MET A 193 -14.67 5.77 -4.72
C MET A 193 -15.00 7.26 -4.58
N THR A 194 -14.56 7.89 -3.50
CA THR A 194 -14.87 9.29 -3.19
C THR A 194 -13.78 10.26 -3.68
N GLY A 195 -12.55 9.77 -3.85
CA GLY A 195 -11.36 10.61 -4.06
C GLY A 195 -10.72 11.11 -2.77
N TYR A 196 -11.31 10.84 -1.61
CA TYR A 196 -10.92 11.43 -0.33
C TYR A 196 -10.87 10.36 0.77
N PRO A 197 -9.89 10.42 1.69
CA PRO A 197 -9.83 9.49 2.81
C PRO A 197 -11.07 9.61 3.71
N PRO A 198 -11.44 8.55 4.43
CA PRO A 198 -12.49 8.61 5.46
C PRO A 198 -12.26 9.75 6.43
N TYR A 199 -13.28 10.59 6.64
CA TYR A 199 -13.24 11.72 7.58
C TYR A 199 -12.09 12.71 7.34
N GLU A 200 -11.73 12.98 6.09
CA GLU A 200 -10.63 13.90 5.73
C GLU A 200 -10.63 15.26 6.46
N GLU A 201 -11.82 15.79 6.76
CA GLU A 201 -12.00 17.11 7.39
C GLU A 201 -11.86 17.08 8.93
N LEU A 202 -11.68 15.92 9.54
CA LEU A 202 -11.58 15.75 11.00
C LEU A 202 -10.15 15.49 11.44
N ASP A 203 -9.84 15.79 12.71
CA ASP A 203 -8.54 15.43 13.28
C ASP A 203 -8.46 13.96 13.73
N ASP A 204 -7.23 13.48 13.92
CA ASP A 204 -6.94 12.10 14.29
C ASP A 204 -7.64 11.65 15.59
N THR A 205 -7.83 12.58 16.55
CA THR A 205 -8.49 12.29 17.83
C THR A 205 -9.99 12.10 17.64
N GLU A 206 -10.61 12.94 16.82
CA GLU A 206 -12.03 12.85 16.46
C GLU A 206 -12.32 11.56 15.66
N ILE A 207 -11.49 11.25 14.67
CA ILE A 207 -11.59 10.03 13.86
C ILE A 207 -11.52 8.80 14.77
N ARG A 208 -10.52 8.75 15.65
CA ARG A 208 -10.36 7.64 16.62
C ARG A 208 -11.59 7.50 17.50
N ALA A 209 -12.15 8.60 18.00
CA ALA A 209 -13.35 8.57 18.83
C ALA A 209 -14.56 8.04 18.06
N LEU A 210 -14.73 8.40 16.78
CA LEU A 210 -15.82 7.89 15.94
C LEU A 210 -15.69 6.38 15.72
N TYR A 211 -14.51 5.89 15.36
CA TYR A 211 -14.27 4.46 15.13
C TYR A 211 -14.45 3.62 16.40
N LEU A 212 -14.00 4.10 17.56
CA LEU A 212 -14.26 3.44 18.86
C LEU A 212 -15.76 3.34 19.16
N ASN A 213 -16.56 4.30 18.72
CA ASN A 213 -18.01 4.30 18.84
C ASN A 213 -18.74 3.60 17.67
N ARG A 214 -17.99 2.93 16.78
CA ARG A 214 -18.50 2.26 15.57
C ARG A 214 -19.32 3.20 14.67
N LYS A 215 -18.91 4.46 14.60
CA LYS A 215 -19.43 5.45 13.66
C LYS A 215 -18.47 5.53 12.49
N PHE A 216 -19.01 5.36 11.29
CA PHE A 216 -18.25 5.35 10.04
C PHE A 216 -18.81 6.40 9.06
N PRO A 217 -18.04 6.82 8.05
CA PRO A 217 -18.55 7.71 7.00
C PRO A 217 -19.77 7.13 6.30
N GLU A 218 -20.63 8.01 5.78
CA GLU A 218 -21.80 7.60 5.02
C GLU A 218 -21.38 6.99 3.68
N THR A 219 -21.92 5.83 3.34
CA THR A 219 -21.60 5.13 2.08
C THR A 219 -22.81 4.87 1.18
N ALA A 220 -24.01 5.32 1.59
CA ALA A 220 -25.26 5.03 0.88
C ALA A 220 -25.23 5.51 -0.59
N SER A 221 -24.60 6.66 -0.85
CA SER A 221 -24.41 7.22 -2.19
C SER A 221 -23.48 6.40 -3.09
N LEU A 222 -22.65 5.52 -2.51
CA LEU A 222 -21.72 4.66 -3.24
C LEU A 222 -22.40 3.36 -3.73
N GLY A 223 -23.67 3.15 -3.42
CA GLY A 223 -24.41 1.96 -3.83
C GLY A 223 -23.82 0.67 -3.25
N ALA A 224 -23.73 -0.39 -4.05
CA ALA A 224 -23.36 -1.72 -3.55
C ALA A 224 -21.93 -1.82 -3.01
N ILE A 225 -20.98 -0.99 -3.49
CA ILE A 225 -19.62 -0.95 -2.93
C ILE A 225 -19.60 -0.29 -1.56
N GLY A 226 -20.52 0.64 -1.28
CA GLY A 226 -20.71 1.22 0.05
C GLY A 226 -21.01 0.16 1.10
N THR A 227 -21.90 -0.79 0.78
CA THR A 227 -22.17 -1.92 1.66
C THR A 227 -20.91 -2.77 1.91
N ILE A 228 -20.08 -3.02 0.89
CA ILE A 228 -18.82 -3.78 1.06
C ILE A 228 -17.87 -3.04 2.01
N ILE A 229 -17.71 -1.72 1.81
CA ILE A 229 -16.90 -0.84 2.67
C ILE A 229 -17.38 -0.91 4.13
N GLU A 230 -18.69 -0.77 4.38
CA GLU A 230 -19.25 -0.85 5.72
C GLU A 230 -19.03 -2.20 6.37
N GLN A 231 -19.15 -3.29 5.62
CA GLN A 231 -18.90 -4.64 6.14
C GLN A 231 -17.42 -4.87 6.49
N CYS A 232 -16.48 -4.25 5.76
CA CYS A 232 -15.06 -4.19 6.14
C CYS A 232 -14.88 -3.48 7.50
N TRP A 233 -15.45 -2.28 7.66
CA TRP A 233 -15.32 -1.51 8.90
C TRP A 233 -16.00 -2.15 10.12
N GLN A 234 -17.09 -2.90 9.89
CA GLN A 234 -17.79 -3.65 10.93
C GLN A 234 -17.05 -4.94 11.34
N GLY A 235 -16.05 -5.38 10.56
CA GLY A 235 -15.32 -6.62 10.81
C GLY A 235 -16.12 -7.88 10.48
N ASN A 236 -17.05 -7.79 9.52
CA ASN A 236 -17.96 -8.90 9.18
C ASN A 236 -17.38 -9.87 8.13
N TYR A 237 -16.25 -9.54 7.52
CA TYR A 237 -15.51 -10.46 6.65
C TYR A 237 -14.52 -11.30 7.45
N SER A 238 -14.48 -12.59 7.19
CA SER A 238 -13.53 -13.52 7.83
C SER A 238 -12.10 -13.39 7.32
N GLY A 239 -11.91 -12.81 6.13
CA GLY A 239 -10.63 -12.65 5.45
C GLY A 239 -10.78 -11.90 4.13
N ALA A 240 -9.66 -11.55 3.49
CA ALA A 240 -9.66 -10.80 2.24
C ALA A 240 -10.30 -11.58 1.07
N GLU A 241 -10.29 -12.92 1.11
CA GLU A 241 -10.98 -13.76 0.13
C GLU A 241 -12.49 -13.47 0.07
N ALA A 242 -13.15 -13.32 1.24
CA ALA A 242 -14.58 -13.01 1.29
C ALA A 242 -14.90 -11.62 0.71
N VAL A 243 -13.97 -10.66 0.82
CA VAL A 243 -14.09 -9.33 0.19
C VAL A 243 -13.98 -9.45 -1.32
N VAL A 244 -12.98 -10.20 -1.82
CA VAL A 244 -12.77 -10.46 -3.25
C VAL A 244 -14.00 -11.13 -3.86
N GLU A 245 -14.51 -12.20 -3.25
CA GLU A 245 -15.72 -12.89 -3.69
C GLU A 245 -16.91 -11.94 -3.78
N LYS A 246 -17.10 -11.09 -2.77
CA LYS A 246 -18.23 -10.13 -2.76
C LYS A 246 -18.10 -9.09 -3.87
N LEU A 247 -16.90 -8.57 -4.12
CA LEU A 247 -16.63 -7.64 -5.21
C LEU A 247 -16.92 -8.29 -6.57
N TYR A 248 -16.48 -9.53 -6.80
CA TYR A 248 -16.77 -10.27 -8.02
C TYR A 248 -18.26 -10.62 -8.18
N MET A 249 -18.95 -11.00 -7.12
CA MET A 249 -20.41 -11.24 -7.19
C MET A 249 -21.19 -9.98 -7.57
N THR A 250 -20.68 -8.81 -7.18
CA THR A 250 -21.36 -7.53 -7.39
C THR A 250 -20.99 -6.91 -8.75
N TYR A 251 -19.74 -7.05 -9.20
CA TYR A 251 -19.20 -6.32 -10.36
C TYR A 251 -18.52 -7.21 -11.42
N GLY A 252 -18.31 -8.50 -11.15
CA GLY A 252 -17.52 -9.41 -11.99
C GLY A 252 -18.08 -9.65 -13.39
N HIS A 253 -19.37 -9.40 -13.62
CA HIS A 253 -19.97 -9.46 -14.96
C HIS A 253 -19.71 -8.22 -15.83
N GLY A 254 -19.24 -7.11 -15.25
CA GLY A 254 -18.95 -5.85 -15.96
C GLY A 254 -17.46 -5.53 -16.09
N VAL A 255 -16.59 -6.25 -15.37
CA VAL A 255 -15.12 -6.10 -15.43
C VAL A 255 -14.54 -7.22 -16.28
N CYS A 256 -14.96 -7.30 -17.54
CA CYS A 256 -14.43 -8.26 -18.49
C CYS A 256 -13.40 -7.55 -19.39
N CYS A 257 -12.11 -7.73 -19.10
CA CYS A 257 -11.11 -8.06 -20.10
C CYS A 257 -9.83 -8.58 -19.40
N SER A 258 -9.29 -9.67 -19.93
CA SER A 258 -8.04 -10.38 -19.59
C SER A 258 -7.99 -11.23 -18.32
N LYS A 259 -8.84 -12.26 -18.24
CA LYS A 259 -8.39 -13.61 -17.83
C LYS A 259 -8.84 -14.60 -18.90
N MET A 260 -7.98 -14.84 -19.88
CA MET A 260 -7.98 -16.05 -20.69
C MET A 260 -6.53 -16.32 -21.12
N LEU A 261 -6.10 -17.55 -20.81
CA LEU A 261 -4.78 -18.18 -20.98
C LEU A 261 -3.84 -18.02 -19.79
#